data_AF-A0A1I1I1R4-F1
#
_entry.id   AF-A0A1I1I1R4-F1
#
_cell.length_a   1.000
_cell.length_b   1.000
_cell.length_c   1.000
_cell.angle_alpha   90.00
_cell.angle_beta   90.00
_cell.angle_gamma   90.00
#
_symmetry.space_group_name_H-M   'P 1'
#
loop_
_entity.id
_entity.type
_entity.pdbx_description
1 polymer ?
#
loop_
_entity_poly.entity_id
_entity_poly.type
_entity_poly.pdbx_seq_one_letter_code
_entity_poly.pdbx_strand_id
1 'polypeptide(L)'
;MFSPDTTTAYLLLGTNMGHRSVLLEEAIQHITHKVGSILRLSSVYETAAWGNEQQPKFLNQALSVATRFAPIELLAQVHSIEQRLGRQRKTKWEPRPIDIDILLYGDQVVNTPRLQIPHPHLPNRRFALVPLHEIAPELRHPVSLKTITELLTHTPDQLPVYLLKQPTMSNTSFKEANMGYLQDLSGGNPHIIREILELFIKQTPEDVKLLAAYIEQAHWEKVYQQAHHIKPTMSYVGAEAIRAEIQEIEDWAKNRNKLDKLPEKFHALQSRLDTLYRELNGYLESIG
;
A
#
# COMPACT_ATOMS: atom_id res chain seq x y z
N MET A 1 17.35 -2.37 -13.25
CA MET A 1 18.13 -1.41 -14.07
C MET A 1 17.51 -0.04 -13.85
N PHE A 2 18.18 0.87 -13.13
CA PHE A 2 17.63 2.19 -12.81
C PHE A 2 17.55 3.03 -14.09
N SER A 3 16.39 3.63 -14.38
CA SER A 3 16.29 4.63 -15.45
C SER A 3 16.95 5.93 -14.97
N PRO A 4 17.77 6.61 -15.80
CA PRO A 4 18.49 7.83 -15.41
C PRO A 4 17.59 9.01 -15.02
N ASP A 5 16.27 8.91 -15.19
CA ASP A 5 15.31 10.01 -14.94
C ASP A 5 14.55 9.91 -13.61
N THR A 6 14.94 9.03 -12.69
CA THR A 6 14.23 8.88 -11.40
C THR A 6 14.99 9.52 -10.25
N THR A 7 14.29 10.26 -9.39
CA THR A 7 14.81 10.78 -8.12
C THR A 7 14.26 9.97 -6.95
N THR A 8 15.06 9.78 -5.91
CA THR A 8 14.63 9.09 -4.68
C THR A 8 13.89 10.05 -3.76
N ALA A 9 12.63 9.75 -3.48
CA ALA A 9 11.85 10.40 -2.42
C ALA A 9 11.84 9.52 -1.16
N TYR A 10 11.93 10.15 0.01
CA TYR A 10 11.78 9.48 1.31
C TYR A 10 10.46 9.91 1.91
N LEU A 11 9.58 8.94 2.15
CA LEU A 11 8.22 9.16 2.62
C LEU A 11 8.04 8.54 4.01
N LEU A 12 7.15 9.11 4.81
CA LEU A 12 6.68 8.51 6.07
C LEU A 12 5.17 8.27 5.97
N LEU A 13 4.76 7.03 6.18
CA LEU A 13 3.35 6.67 6.37
C LEU A 13 3.02 6.68 7.86
N GLY A 14 1.86 7.23 8.21
CA GLY A 14 1.36 7.28 9.59
C GLY A 14 -0.14 6.97 9.67
N THR A 15 -0.57 6.13 10.61
CA THR A 15 -1.99 5.80 10.81
C THR A 15 -2.30 5.54 12.28
N ASN A 16 -3.42 6.07 12.80
CA ASN A 16 -3.85 5.89 14.18
C ASN A 16 -5.30 5.43 14.33
N MET A 17 -6.02 5.17 13.24
CA MET A 17 -7.44 4.81 13.26
C MET A 17 -7.76 3.65 12.33
N GLY A 18 -8.83 2.92 12.63
CA GLY A 18 -9.30 1.82 11.80
C GLY A 18 -8.30 0.66 11.74
N HIS A 19 -8.26 -0.02 10.60
CA HIS A 19 -7.36 -1.14 10.33
C HIS A 19 -5.96 -0.62 9.96
N ARG A 20 -5.21 -0.16 10.98
CA ARG A 20 -3.91 0.52 10.83
C ARG A 20 -2.93 -0.25 9.93
N SER A 21 -2.78 -1.56 10.15
CA SER A 21 -1.88 -2.41 9.33
C SER A 21 -2.30 -2.44 7.86
N VAL A 22 -3.60 -2.67 7.60
CA VAL A 22 -4.18 -2.69 6.24
C VAL A 22 -3.97 -1.35 5.55
N LEU A 23 -4.21 -0.23 6.24
CA LEU A 23 -4.04 1.11 5.66
C LEU A 23 -2.59 1.39 5.24
N LEU A 24 -1.60 0.97 6.04
CA LEU A 24 -0.19 1.07 5.65
C LEU A 24 0.10 0.28 4.37
N GLU A 25 -0.41 -0.95 4.28
CA GLU A 25 -0.19 -1.82 3.13
C GLU A 25 -0.91 -1.32 1.87
N GLU A 26 -2.15 -0.84 1.98
CA GLU A 26 -2.88 -0.22 0.88
C GLU A 26 -2.18 1.06 0.38
N ALA A 27 -1.63 1.87 1.29
CA ALA A 27 -0.83 3.03 0.92
C ALA A 27 0.44 2.63 0.17
N ILE A 28 1.16 1.59 0.63
CA ILE A 28 2.31 1.01 -0.06
C ILE A 28 1.94 0.54 -1.46
N GLN A 29 0.85 -0.21 -1.60
CA GLN A 29 0.37 -0.65 -2.92
C GLN A 29 0.07 0.53 -3.82
N HIS A 30 -0.68 1.53 -3.34
CA HIS A 30 -0.99 2.71 -4.15
C HIS A 30 0.26 3.51 -4.54
N ILE A 31 1.26 3.62 -3.67
CA ILE A 31 2.55 4.25 -3.98
C ILE A 31 3.28 3.47 -5.07
N THR A 32 3.37 2.15 -4.95
CA THR A 32 3.99 1.28 -5.97
C THR A 32 3.35 1.46 -7.34
N HIS A 33 2.02 1.57 -7.39
CA HIS A 33 1.28 1.69 -8.66
C HIS A 33 1.28 3.11 -9.23
N LYS A 34 1.18 4.15 -8.39
CA LYS A 34 0.98 5.53 -8.86
C LYS A 34 2.21 6.40 -8.81
N VAL A 35 3.13 6.16 -7.87
CA VAL A 35 4.24 7.08 -7.56
C VAL A 35 5.55 6.57 -8.14
N GLY A 36 5.84 5.28 -7.97
CA GLY A 36 7.06 4.67 -8.47
C GLY A 36 7.51 3.47 -7.65
N SER A 37 8.68 2.94 -7.99
CA SER A 37 9.20 1.71 -7.38
C SER A 37 9.71 1.98 -5.96
N ILE A 38 9.20 1.22 -4.99
CA ILE A 38 9.72 1.22 -3.62
C ILE A 38 11.08 0.52 -3.61
N LEU A 39 12.10 1.21 -3.10
CA LEU A 39 13.48 0.72 -3.01
C LEU A 39 13.76 0.06 -1.66
N ARG A 40 13.21 0.62 -0.57
CA ARG A 40 13.33 0.10 0.80
C ARG A 40 12.10 0.47 1.62
N LEU A 41 11.77 -0.41 2.56
CA LEU A 41 10.75 -0.22 3.61
C LEU A 41 11.42 -0.41 4.97
N SER A 42 11.07 0.45 5.93
CA SER A 42 11.43 0.21 7.33
C SER A 42 10.53 -0.86 7.94
N SER A 43 10.88 -1.29 9.14
CA SER A 43 9.95 -1.91 10.08
C SER A 43 8.74 -1.01 10.34
N VAL A 44 7.66 -1.60 10.85
CA VAL A 44 6.52 -0.85 11.38
C VAL A 44 6.79 -0.53 12.84
N TYR A 45 6.65 0.75 13.21
CA TYR A 45 6.87 1.25 14.55
C TYR A 45 5.59 1.81 15.16
N GLU A 46 5.30 1.48 16.41
CA GLU A 46 4.22 2.07 17.19
C GLU A 46 4.74 3.24 18.04
N THR A 47 4.07 4.40 17.97
CA THR A 47 4.44 5.61 18.72
C THR A 47 3.22 6.27 19.37
N ALA A 48 3.46 7.02 20.44
CA ALA A 48 2.46 7.96 20.93
C ALA A 48 2.18 9.05 19.88
N ALA A 49 1.01 9.67 19.95
CA ALA A 49 0.68 10.82 19.12
C ALA A 49 1.51 12.04 19.54
N TRP A 50 2.32 12.55 18.61
CA TRP A 50 3.21 13.67 18.88
C TRP A 50 2.41 14.94 19.23
N GLY A 51 2.62 15.48 20.43
CA GLY A 51 1.94 16.68 20.93
C GLY A 51 0.54 16.47 21.53
N ASN A 52 -0.02 15.25 21.48
CA ASN A 52 -1.28 14.92 22.16
C ASN A 52 -1.38 13.42 22.49
N GLU A 53 -0.82 13.02 23.62
CA GLU A 53 -0.73 11.61 24.05
C GLU A 53 -2.08 10.97 24.43
N GLN A 54 -3.17 11.74 24.49
CA GLN A 54 -4.52 11.19 24.75
C GLN A 54 -5.14 10.52 23.50
N GLN A 55 -4.50 10.64 22.34
CA GLN A 55 -4.96 10.00 21.11
C GLN A 55 -4.50 8.54 21.01
N PRO A 56 -5.19 7.71 20.20
CA PRO A 56 -4.71 6.38 19.85
C PRO A 56 -3.28 6.42 19.28
N LYS A 57 -2.51 5.38 19.57
CA LYS A 57 -1.14 5.24 19.10
C LYS A 57 -1.07 5.14 17.58
N PHE A 58 -0.04 5.75 17.01
CA PHE A 58 0.25 5.72 15.59
C PHE A 58 1.10 4.49 15.23
N LEU A 59 0.81 3.87 14.09
CA LEU A 59 1.79 3.07 13.37
C LEU A 59 2.50 3.97 12.35
N ASN A 60 3.82 3.86 12.27
CA ASN A 60 4.67 4.62 11.36
C ASN A 60 5.59 3.69 10.56
N GLN A 61 5.77 3.99 9.28
CA GLN A 61 6.69 3.25 8.41
C GLN A 61 7.31 4.19 7.36
N ALA A 62 8.64 4.16 7.25
CA ALA A 62 9.37 4.94 6.26
C ALA A 62 9.61 4.13 4.99
N LEU A 63 9.57 4.82 3.85
CA LEU A 63 9.79 4.27 2.52
C LEU A 63 10.85 5.10 1.80
N SER A 64 11.67 4.46 0.97
CA SER A 64 12.37 5.14 -0.11
C SER A 64 11.78 4.71 -1.44
N VAL A 65 11.47 5.67 -2.32
CA VAL A 65 10.74 5.45 -3.57
C VAL A 65 11.47 6.13 -4.72
N ALA A 66 11.79 5.38 -5.78
CA ALA A 66 12.26 5.96 -7.03
C ALA A 66 11.06 6.47 -7.84
N THR A 67 11.00 7.78 -8.07
CA THR A 67 9.89 8.42 -8.77
C THR A 67 10.37 9.35 -9.89
N ARG A 68 9.53 9.54 -10.90
CA ARG A 68 9.74 10.50 -12.00
C ARG A 68 9.03 11.84 -11.77
N PHE A 69 8.18 11.93 -10.74
CA PHE A 69 7.40 13.14 -10.46
C PHE A 69 8.26 14.20 -9.81
N ALA A 70 8.13 15.46 -10.24
CA ALA A 70 8.68 16.59 -9.51
C ALA A 70 8.03 16.71 -8.11
N PRO A 71 8.66 17.38 -7.13
CA PRO A 71 8.16 17.41 -5.75
C PRO A 71 6.69 17.83 -5.59
N ILE A 72 6.24 18.82 -6.37
CA ILE A 72 4.85 19.32 -6.31
C ILE A 72 3.85 18.32 -6.91
N GLU A 73 4.28 17.55 -7.91
CA GLU A 73 3.47 16.51 -8.54
C GLU A 73 3.40 15.28 -7.63
N LEU A 74 4.51 14.93 -6.97
CA LEU A 74 4.56 13.90 -5.94
C LEU A 74 3.56 14.22 -4.81
N LEU A 75 3.55 15.47 -4.34
CA LEU A 75 2.57 15.92 -3.34
C LEU A 75 1.12 15.74 -3.82
N ALA A 76 0.83 15.99 -5.10
CA ALA A 76 -0.50 15.77 -5.66
C ALA A 76 -0.87 14.27 -5.68
N GLN A 77 0.06 13.39 -6.06
CA GLN A 77 -0.16 11.94 -6.02
C GLN A 77 -0.39 11.45 -4.59
N VAL A 78 0.43 11.91 -3.64
CA VAL A 78 0.29 11.63 -2.21
C VAL A 78 -1.10 12.01 -1.72
N HIS A 79 -1.55 13.24 -1.97
CA HIS A 79 -2.89 13.67 -1.56
C HIS A 79 -4.02 12.84 -2.21
N SER A 80 -3.85 12.42 -3.47
CA SER A 80 -4.81 11.55 -4.15
C SER A 80 -4.91 10.17 -3.49
N ILE A 81 -3.78 9.62 -3.03
CA ILE A 81 -3.73 8.34 -2.32
C ILE A 81 -4.44 8.46 -0.96
N GLU A 82 -4.13 9.50 -0.19
CA GLU A 82 -4.78 9.72 1.11
C GLU A 82 -6.30 9.90 0.97
N GLN A 83 -6.75 10.68 -0.03
CA GLN A 83 -8.18 10.86 -0.30
C GLN A 83 -8.87 9.53 -0.61
N ARG A 84 -8.21 8.66 -1.40
CA ARG A 84 -8.71 7.33 -1.71
C ARG A 84 -8.81 6.44 -0.47
N LEU A 85 -7.86 6.56 0.45
CA LEU A 85 -7.82 5.81 1.71
C LEU A 85 -8.64 6.46 2.83
N GLY A 86 -9.60 7.33 2.47
CA GLY A 86 -10.60 7.85 3.40
C GLY A 86 -10.28 9.20 4.03
N ARG A 87 -9.23 9.92 3.60
CA ARG A 87 -8.97 11.30 4.06
C ARG A 87 -10.03 12.28 3.54
N GLN A 88 -11.01 12.62 4.38
CA GLN A 88 -11.94 13.72 4.12
C GLN A 88 -11.37 15.04 4.66
N ARG A 89 -11.09 16.03 3.80
CA ARG A 89 -10.60 17.35 4.23
C ARG A 89 -11.76 18.18 4.82
N LYS A 90 -12.14 17.91 6.08
CA LYS A 90 -13.21 18.65 6.77
C LYS A 90 -12.66 19.66 7.81
N THR A 91 -11.58 19.33 8.53
CA THR A 91 -11.02 20.24 9.56
C THR A 91 -9.50 20.07 9.76
N LYS A 92 -8.81 21.14 10.17
CA LYS A 92 -7.37 21.10 10.52
C LYS A 92 -7.22 20.34 11.86
N TRP A 93 -6.38 19.30 11.90
CA TRP A 93 -6.04 18.49 13.09
C TRP A 93 -7.00 17.37 13.52
N GLU A 94 -7.96 16.96 12.69
CA GLU A 94 -8.72 15.74 12.99
C GLU A 94 -7.87 14.47 12.84
N PRO A 95 -8.16 13.42 13.63
CA PRO A 95 -7.64 12.07 13.39
C PRO A 95 -7.88 11.64 11.94
N ARG A 96 -6.83 11.16 11.28
CA ARG A 96 -6.86 10.79 9.84
C ARG A 96 -6.53 9.31 9.71
N PRO A 97 -7.27 8.55 8.87
CA PRO A 97 -6.98 7.13 8.65
C PRO A 97 -5.53 6.91 8.22
N ILE A 98 -4.99 7.75 7.33
CA ILE A 98 -3.59 7.72 6.92
C ILE A 98 -3.06 9.13 6.62
N ASP A 99 -1.78 9.34 6.91
CA ASP A 99 -0.99 10.52 6.56
C ASP A 99 0.28 10.07 5.85
N ILE A 100 0.66 10.77 4.79
CA ILE A 100 1.85 10.46 3.99
C ILE A 100 2.70 11.73 3.89
N ASP A 101 3.79 11.80 4.66
CA ASP A 101 4.69 12.95 4.67
C ASP A 101 5.86 12.74 3.69
N ILE A 102 6.17 13.76 2.89
CA ILE A 102 7.41 13.80 2.10
C ILE A 102 8.52 14.33 3.00
N LEU A 103 9.44 13.46 3.44
CA LEU A 103 10.53 13.82 4.36
C LEU A 103 11.68 14.51 3.62
N LEU A 104 12.16 13.87 2.55
CA LEU A 104 13.32 14.29 1.75
C LEU A 104 13.07 13.92 0.28
N TYR A 105 13.68 14.64 -0.65
CA TYR A 105 13.56 14.38 -2.08
C TYR A 105 14.90 14.67 -2.77
N GLY A 106 15.67 13.61 -3.06
CA GLY A 106 17.05 13.73 -3.50
C GLY A 106 17.85 14.67 -2.60
N ASP A 107 18.56 15.61 -3.22
CA ASP A 107 19.28 16.72 -2.60
C ASP A 107 18.50 18.05 -2.65
N GLN A 108 17.23 18.02 -3.07
CA GLN A 108 16.46 19.23 -3.33
C GLN A 108 16.01 19.93 -2.05
N VAL A 109 16.03 21.26 -2.11
CA VAL A 109 15.41 22.14 -1.12
C VAL A 109 14.25 22.87 -1.78
N VAL A 110 13.04 22.60 -1.30
CA VAL A 110 11.80 23.22 -1.77
C VAL A 110 11.26 24.08 -0.64
N ASN A 111 11.04 25.36 -0.91
CA ASN A 111 10.44 26.27 0.07
C ASN A 111 9.32 27.07 -0.60
N THR A 112 8.11 26.50 -0.57
CA THR A 112 6.90 27.15 -1.11
C THR A 112 5.80 27.14 -0.05
N PRO A 113 4.76 28.00 -0.18
CA PRO A 113 3.60 27.94 0.71
C PRO A 113 2.85 26.60 0.69
N ARG A 114 3.05 25.78 -0.36
CA ARG A 114 2.36 24.50 -0.55
C ARG A 114 3.19 23.29 -0.09
N LEU A 115 4.51 23.39 -0.12
CA LEU A 115 5.43 22.28 0.11
C LEU A 115 6.77 22.80 0.62
N GLN A 116 7.25 22.18 1.70
CA GLN A 116 8.58 22.40 2.25
C GLN A 116 9.34 21.07 2.27
N ILE A 117 10.50 21.02 1.62
CA ILE A 117 11.43 19.89 1.60
C ILE A 117 12.83 20.42 1.90
N PRO A 118 13.60 19.82 2.81
CA PRO A 118 13.21 18.73 3.71
C PRO A 118 12.03 19.10 4.61
N HIS A 119 11.29 18.09 5.10
CA HIS A 119 10.17 18.35 5.98
C HIS A 119 10.64 19.14 7.21
N PRO A 120 10.05 20.31 7.52
CA PRO A 120 10.63 21.29 8.45
C PRO A 120 10.78 20.75 9.88
N HIS A 121 9.94 19.81 10.27
CA HIS A 121 9.97 19.20 11.59
C HIS A 121 10.70 17.86 11.65
N LEU A 122 11.29 17.36 10.55
CA LEU A 122 12.01 16.09 10.54
C LEU A 122 13.08 16.00 11.66
N PRO A 123 13.93 17.02 11.90
CA PRO A 123 14.93 16.97 12.97
C PRO A 123 14.36 16.86 14.39
N ASN A 124 13.07 17.13 14.56
CA ASN A 124 12.41 17.26 15.87
C ASN A 124 11.46 16.10 16.18
N ARG A 125 11.45 15.03 15.37
CA ARG A 125 10.44 13.96 15.46
C ARG A 125 11.11 12.59 15.41
N ARG A 126 11.19 11.91 16.55
CA ARG A 126 11.76 10.55 16.65
C ARG A 126 10.95 9.54 15.84
N PHE A 127 9.62 9.66 15.83
CA PHE A 127 8.75 8.75 15.08
C PHE A 127 9.00 8.78 13.57
N ALA A 128 9.59 9.86 13.03
CA ALA A 128 10.02 9.95 11.65
C ALA A 128 11.48 9.53 11.46
N LEU A 129 12.37 9.95 12.38
CA LEU A 129 13.81 9.69 12.28
C LEU A 129 14.18 8.23 12.54
N VAL A 130 13.52 7.53 13.47
CA VAL A 130 13.81 6.11 13.77
C VAL A 130 13.57 5.19 12.56
N PRO A 131 12.38 5.19 11.91
CA PRO A 131 12.17 4.37 10.72
C PRO A 131 13.02 4.83 9.53
N LEU A 132 13.27 6.13 9.37
CA LEU A 132 14.15 6.63 8.30
C LEU A 132 15.61 6.19 8.51
N HIS A 133 16.10 6.20 9.75
CA HIS A 133 17.44 5.75 10.12
C HIS A 133 17.64 4.27 9.80
N GLU A 134 16.63 3.41 9.97
CA GLU A 134 16.70 1.99 9.60
C GLU A 134 17.04 1.78 8.12
N ILE A 135 16.44 2.58 7.22
CA ILE A 135 16.60 2.38 5.77
C ILE A 135 17.69 3.25 5.14
N ALA A 136 18.07 4.36 5.78
CA ALA A 136 18.97 5.36 5.22
C ALA A 136 19.76 6.14 6.30
N PRO A 137 20.59 5.47 7.12
CA PRO A 137 21.30 6.10 8.24
C PRO A 137 22.29 7.19 7.78
N GLU A 138 22.99 6.94 6.68
CA GLU A 138 24.02 7.84 6.13
C GLU A 138 23.47 8.93 5.19
N LEU A 139 22.16 8.97 4.97
CA LEU A 139 21.54 9.99 4.13
C LEU A 139 21.74 11.37 4.76
N ARG A 140 22.23 12.33 3.98
CA ARG A 140 22.47 13.69 4.44
C ARG A 140 21.26 14.58 4.23
N HIS A 141 20.88 15.30 5.27
CA HIS A 141 19.88 16.34 5.18
C HIS A 141 20.45 17.53 4.38
N PRO A 142 19.84 17.97 3.27
CA PRO A 142 20.46 18.91 2.33
C PRO A 142 20.74 20.31 2.91
N VAL A 143 20.01 20.71 3.97
CA VAL A 143 20.23 22.01 4.64
C VAL A 143 21.26 21.93 5.78
N SER A 144 21.07 21.05 6.77
CA SER A 144 21.96 20.94 7.93
C SER A 144 23.24 20.14 7.68
N LEU A 145 23.30 19.41 6.55
CA LEU A 145 24.38 18.49 6.15
C LEU A 145 24.63 17.32 7.11
N LYS A 146 23.84 17.23 8.18
CA LYS A 146 23.86 16.13 9.14
C LYS A 146 23.29 14.85 8.52
N THR A 147 23.85 13.71 8.86
CA THR A 147 23.27 12.40 8.51
C THR A 147 21.98 12.16 9.29
N ILE A 148 21.15 11.21 8.84
CA ILE A 148 19.96 10.80 9.61
C ILE A 148 20.37 10.24 10.98
N THR A 149 21.49 9.50 11.05
CA THR A 149 22.09 9.07 12.32
C THR A 149 22.35 10.26 13.25
N GLU A 150 23.04 11.30 12.75
CA GLU A 150 23.34 12.50 13.54
C GLU A 150 22.07 13.25 13.95
N LEU A 151 21.08 13.38 13.06
CA LEU A 151 19.79 14.00 13.39
C LEU A 151 19.05 13.22 14.48
N LEU A 152 19.02 11.89 14.40
CA LEU A 152 18.40 11.04 15.41
C LEU A 152 19.12 11.13 16.76
N THR A 153 20.44 11.22 16.78
CA THR A 153 21.22 11.39 18.03
C THR A 153 20.93 12.74 18.70
N HIS A 154 20.70 13.81 17.92
CA HIS A 154 20.50 15.17 18.44
C HIS A 154 19.03 15.61 18.51
N THR A 155 18.08 14.70 18.27
CA THR A 155 16.66 15.04 18.30
C THR A 155 16.21 15.43 19.72
N PRO A 156 15.46 16.54 19.88
CA PRO A 156 14.94 16.96 21.19
C PRO A 156 13.74 16.13 21.64
N ASP A 157 13.07 15.43 20.71
CA ASP A 157 11.96 14.53 21.03
C ASP A 157 12.50 13.34 21.84
N GLN A 158 11.79 12.92 22.88
CA GLN A 158 12.14 11.79 23.75
C GLN A 158 11.05 10.73 23.79
N LEU A 159 9.97 10.90 23.01
CA LEU A 159 8.88 9.94 22.98
C LEU A 159 9.39 8.57 22.51
N PRO A 160 8.91 7.50 23.14
CA PRO A 160 9.33 6.15 22.78
C PRO A 160 8.80 5.77 21.40
N VAL A 161 9.63 5.00 20.68
CA VAL A 161 9.30 4.43 19.38
C VAL A 161 9.50 2.92 19.48
N TYR A 162 8.41 2.17 19.48
CA TYR A 162 8.42 0.73 19.72
C TYR A 162 8.39 -0.02 18.39
N LEU A 163 9.34 -0.93 18.18
CA LEU A 163 9.30 -1.85 17.05
C LEU A 163 8.08 -2.76 17.19
N LEU A 164 7.15 -2.71 16.24
CA LEU A 164 5.96 -3.57 16.24
C LEU A 164 6.16 -4.80 15.34
N LYS A 165 6.69 -4.59 14.13
CA LYS A 165 6.86 -5.64 13.12
C LYS A 165 8.08 -5.34 12.26
N GLN A 166 9.02 -6.29 12.18
CA GLN A 166 10.13 -6.21 11.23
C GLN A 166 9.63 -6.30 9.79
N PRO A 167 10.35 -5.77 8.79
CA PRO A 167 10.00 -6.00 7.39
C PRO A 167 10.17 -7.51 7.16
N THR A 168 9.08 -8.22 6.97
CA THR A 168 9.15 -9.63 6.59
C THR A 168 9.85 -9.72 5.24
N MET A 169 10.92 -10.50 5.15
CA MET A 169 11.65 -10.78 3.89
C MET A 169 10.76 -11.44 2.82
N SER A 170 9.51 -11.79 3.15
CA SER A 170 8.46 -12.24 2.23
C SER A 170 7.55 -11.12 1.69
N ASN A 171 7.84 -9.83 1.97
CA ASN A 171 7.31 -8.73 1.17
C ASN A 171 7.99 -8.71 -0.21
N THR A 172 7.86 -9.80 -0.96
CA THR A 172 7.52 -9.71 -2.37
C THR A 172 6.46 -8.62 -2.44
N SER A 173 6.76 -7.51 -3.10
CA SER A 173 5.78 -6.45 -3.35
C SER A 173 4.60 -7.09 -4.08
N PHE A 174 3.60 -7.56 -3.34
CA PHE A 174 2.38 -8.10 -3.90
C PHE A 174 1.75 -6.98 -4.73
N LYS A 175 1.72 -7.18 -6.04
CA LYS A 175 1.07 -6.26 -6.97
C LYS A 175 -0.43 -6.37 -6.82
N GLU A 176 -0.93 -7.57 -6.55
CA GLU A 176 -2.36 -7.85 -6.60
C GLU A 176 -2.94 -8.28 -5.26
N ALA A 177 -2.22 -9.04 -4.41
CA ALA A 177 -2.72 -9.43 -3.09
C ALA A 177 -2.38 -8.40 -1.99
N ASN A 178 -3.19 -8.34 -0.93
CA ASN A 178 -2.86 -7.64 0.31
C ASN A 178 -2.80 -8.65 1.47
N MET A 179 -1.59 -8.94 1.93
CA MET A 179 -1.34 -9.96 2.95
C MET A 179 -1.68 -9.49 4.37
N GLY A 180 -1.70 -8.19 4.63
CA GLY A 180 -2.12 -7.60 5.89
C GLY A 180 -3.58 -7.85 6.18
N TYR A 181 -4.42 -7.87 5.15
CA TYR A 181 -5.82 -8.26 5.29
C TYR A 181 -5.96 -9.72 5.75
N LEU A 182 -5.20 -10.63 5.13
CA LEU A 182 -5.15 -12.05 5.53
C LEU A 182 -4.60 -12.22 6.96
N GLN A 183 -3.55 -11.48 7.32
CA GLN A 183 -3.00 -11.47 8.66
C GLN A 183 -4.01 -10.96 9.68
N ASP A 184 -4.74 -9.89 9.39
CA ASP A 184 -5.77 -9.37 10.30
C ASP A 184 -6.96 -10.33 10.43
N LEU A 185 -7.45 -10.91 9.31
CA LEU A 185 -8.57 -11.87 9.30
C LEU A 185 -8.25 -13.15 10.10
N SER A 186 -6.99 -13.57 10.08
CA SER A 186 -6.49 -14.75 10.79
C SER A 186 -5.98 -14.48 12.20
N GLY A 187 -5.96 -13.21 12.64
CA GLY A 187 -5.28 -12.81 13.89
C GLY A 187 -3.77 -13.10 13.88
N GLY A 188 -3.15 -13.15 12.70
CA GLY A 188 -1.76 -13.51 12.48
C GLY A 188 -1.48 -15.00 12.60
N ASN A 189 -2.50 -15.87 12.73
CA ASN A 189 -2.32 -17.30 12.86
C ASN A 189 -1.92 -17.93 11.51
N PRO A 190 -0.69 -18.46 11.36
CA PRO A 190 -0.22 -19.01 10.08
C PRO A 190 -1.05 -20.18 9.57
N HIS A 191 -1.67 -20.98 10.46
CA HIS A 191 -2.53 -22.10 10.06
C HIS A 191 -3.82 -21.62 9.38
N ILE A 192 -4.46 -20.59 9.95
CA ILE A 192 -5.68 -20.02 9.38
C ILE A 192 -5.37 -19.34 8.04
N ILE A 193 -4.24 -18.63 7.94
CA ILE A 193 -3.80 -18.02 6.67
C ILE A 193 -3.61 -19.12 5.61
N ARG A 194 -2.95 -20.22 5.97
CA ARG A 194 -2.75 -21.36 5.07
C ARG A 194 -4.08 -21.94 4.59
N GLU A 195 -5.02 -22.21 5.48
CA GLU A 195 -6.34 -22.75 5.11
C GLU A 195 -7.10 -21.83 4.14
N ILE A 196 -7.09 -20.52 4.40
CA ILE A 196 -7.74 -19.53 3.52
C ILE A 196 -7.08 -19.54 2.12
N LEU A 197 -5.74 -19.53 2.08
CA LEU A 197 -4.99 -19.52 0.83
C LEU A 197 -5.19 -20.81 0.04
N GLU A 198 -5.12 -21.97 0.69
CA GLU A 198 -5.35 -23.27 0.06
C GLU A 198 -6.77 -23.37 -0.51
N LEU A 199 -7.78 -22.93 0.25
CA LEU A 199 -9.16 -22.89 -0.24
C LEU A 199 -9.30 -21.95 -1.45
N PHE A 200 -8.71 -20.76 -1.37
CA PHE A 200 -8.77 -19.77 -2.45
C PHE A 200 -8.10 -20.28 -3.73
N ILE A 201 -6.88 -20.81 -3.61
CA ILE A 201 -6.07 -21.32 -4.74
C ILE A 201 -6.71 -22.58 -5.34
N LYS A 202 -7.40 -23.40 -4.54
CA LYS A 202 -8.08 -24.59 -5.04
C LYS A 202 -9.39 -24.27 -5.78
N GLN A 203 -10.20 -23.35 -5.26
CA GLN A 203 -11.57 -23.14 -5.75
C GLN A 203 -11.65 -22.03 -6.80
N THR A 204 -11.01 -20.89 -6.54
CA THR A 204 -11.22 -19.68 -7.36
C THR A 204 -10.72 -19.81 -8.81
N PRO A 205 -9.61 -20.49 -9.12
CA PRO A 205 -9.20 -20.69 -10.50
C PRO A 205 -10.21 -21.48 -11.35
N GLU A 206 -10.90 -22.45 -10.77
CA GLU A 206 -11.95 -23.21 -11.48
C GLU A 206 -13.16 -22.32 -11.76
N ASP A 207 -13.55 -21.48 -10.80
CA ASP A 207 -14.62 -20.50 -10.99
C ASP A 207 -14.28 -19.47 -12.08
N VAL A 208 -13.03 -19.01 -12.14
CA VAL A 208 -12.54 -18.10 -13.19
C VAL A 208 -12.54 -18.79 -14.57
N LYS A 209 -12.17 -20.07 -14.66
CA LYS A 209 -12.27 -20.85 -15.91
C LYS A 209 -13.72 -20.95 -16.39
N LEU A 210 -14.66 -21.19 -15.48
CA LEU A 210 -16.09 -21.20 -15.81
C LEU A 210 -16.57 -19.83 -16.31
N LEU A 211 -16.12 -18.74 -15.67
CA LEU A 211 -16.43 -17.38 -16.12
C LEU A 211 -15.93 -17.15 -17.56
N ALA A 212 -14.70 -17.56 -17.86
CA ALA A 212 -14.13 -17.48 -19.21
C ALA A 212 -14.99 -18.23 -20.24
N ALA A 213 -15.35 -19.48 -19.93
CA ALA A 213 -16.18 -20.31 -20.81
C ALA A 213 -17.57 -19.69 -21.06
N TYR A 214 -18.18 -19.07 -20.06
CA TYR A 214 -19.47 -18.38 -20.23
C TYR A 214 -19.35 -17.12 -21.08
N ILE A 215 -18.24 -16.39 -21.02
CA ILE A 215 -17.97 -15.23 -21.87
C ILE A 215 -17.80 -15.68 -23.33
N GLU A 216 -17.02 -16.74 -23.58
CA GLU A 216 -16.82 -17.30 -24.93
C GLU A 216 -18.13 -17.79 -25.56
N GLN A 217 -19.01 -18.38 -24.76
CA GLN A 217 -20.32 -18.88 -25.20
C GLN A 217 -21.39 -17.79 -25.26
N ALA A 218 -21.06 -16.53 -24.94
CA ALA A 218 -22.01 -15.42 -24.84
C ALA A 218 -23.20 -15.69 -23.88
N HIS A 219 -22.98 -16.49 -22.83
CA HIS A 219 -23.97 -16.85 -21.82
C HIS A 219 -24.06 -15.80 -20.71
N TRP A 220 -24.53 -14.59 -21.03
CA TRP A 220 -24.43 -13.41 -20.16
C TRP A 220 -25.08 -13.53 -18.78
N GLU A 221 -26.19 -14.25 -18.66
CA GLU A 221 -26.81 -14.52 -17.36
C GLU A 221 -25.88 -15.33 -16.45
N LYS A 222 -25.19 -16.33 -17.02
CA LYS A 222 -24.21 -17.13 -16.30
C LYS A 222 -22.94 -16.35 -15.99
N VAL A 223 -22.51 -15.45 -16.88
CA VAL A 223 -21.40 -14.51 -16.62
C VAL A 223 -21.71 -13.64 -15.40
N TYR A 224 -22.91 -13.07 -15.32
CA TYR A 224 -23.36 -12.28 -14.16
C TYR A 224 -23.30 -13.11 -12.87
N GLN A 225 -23.92 -14.30 -12.86
CA GLN A 225 -23.97 -15.16 -11.69
C GLN A 225 -22.57 -15.61 -11.23
N GLN A 226 -21.71 -15.97 -12.19
CA GLN A 226 -20.36 -16.43 -11.90
C GLN A 226 -19.47 -15.29 -11.39
N ALA A 227 -19.56 -14.09 -11.97
CA ALA A 227 -18.84 -12.92 -11.48
C ALA A 227 -19.28 -12.54 -10.05
N HIS A 228 -20.58 -12.60 -9.76
CA HIS A 228 -21.12 -12.37 -8.43
C HIS A 228 -20.59 -13.37 -7.39
N HIS A 229 -20.41 -14.65 -7.79
CA HIS A 229 -19.84 -15.70 -6.94
C HIS A 229 -18.35 -15.49 -6.63
N ILE A 230 -17.55 -15.10 -7.64
CA ILE A 230 -16.09 -14.92 -7.49
C ILE A 230 -15.76 -13.66 -6.70
N LYS A 231 -16.48 -12.56 -6.95
CA LYS A 231 -16.21 -11.23 -6.37
C LYS A 231 -15.90 -11.24 -4.86
N PRO A 232 -16.68 -11.87 -3.96
CA PRO A 232 -16.39 -11.86 -2.53
C PRO A 232 -15.09 -12.60 -2.17
N THR A 233 -14.65 -13.59 -2.95
CA THR A 233 -13.43 -14.35 -2.62
C THR A 233 -12.17 -13.51 -2.79
N MET A 234 -12.18 -12.52 -3.70
CA MET A 234 -11.06 -11.59 -3.88
C MET A 234 -10.74 -10.79 -2.61
N SER A 235 -11.76 -10.44 -1.83
CA SER A 235 -11.55 -9.73 -0.56
C SER A 235 -10.83 -10.61 0.45
N TYR A 236 -10.97 -11.94 0.43
CA TYR A 236 -10.25 -12.82 1.36
C TYR A 236 -8.74 -12.69 1.24
N VAL A 237 -8.24 -12.44 0.03
CA VAL A 237 -6.80 -12.28 -0.26
C VAL A 237 -6.41 -10.80 -0.48
N GLY A 238 -7.31 -9.88 -0.15
CA GLY A 238 -7.09 -8.44 -0.26
C GLY A 238 -6.89 -7.94 -1.70
N ALA A 239 -7.39 -8.66 -2.70
CA ALA A 239 -7.26 -8.33 -4.12
C ALA A 239 -8.34 -7.34 -4.60
N GLU A 240 -8.46 -6.19 -3.92
CA GLU A 240 -9.56 -5.24 -4.13
C GLU A 240 -9.57 -4.61 -5.54
N ALA A 241 -8.41 -4.42 -6.16
CA ALA A 241 -8.34 -3.91 -7.52
C ALA A 241 -8.86 -4.92 -8.56
N ILE A 242 -8.61 -6.21 -8.35
CA ILE A 242 -9.21 -7.30 -9.16
C ILE A 242 -10.70 -7.41 -8.88
N ARG A 243 -11.10 -7.31 -7.60
CA ARG A 243 -12.51 -7.32 -7.21
C ARG A 243 -13.33 -6.24 -7.92
N ALA A 244 -12.81 -5.03 -8.00
CA ALA A 244 -13.45 -3.93 -8.72
C ALA A 244 -13.63 -4.23 -10.21
N GLU A 245 -12.64 -4.86 -10.85
CA GLU A 245 -12.77 -5.26 -12.25
C GLU A 245 -13.79 -6.37 -12.49
N ILE A 246 -13.90 -7.33 -11.57
CA ILE A 246 -14.92 -8.38 -11.59
C ILE A 246 -16.32 -7.78 -11.38
N GLN A 247 -16.46 -6.78 -10.50
CA GLN A 247 -17.70 -6.03 -10.33
C GLN A 247 -18.14 -5.34 -11.63
N GLU A 248 -17.20 -4.76 -12.39
CA GLU A 248 -17.53 -4.18 -13.69
C GLU A 248 -18.02 -5.24 -14.70
N ILE A 249 -17.40 -6.43 -14.72
CA ILE A 249 -17.86 -7.56 -15.54
C ILE A 249 -19.28 -7.98 -15.14
N GLU A 250 -19.53 -8.10 -13.84
CA GLU A 250 -20.85 -8.41 -13.26
C GLU A 250 -21.89 -7.38 -13.72
N ASP A 251 -21.57 -6.09 -13.61
CA ASP A 251 -22.48 -4.99 -13.98
C ASP A 251 -22.76 -4.96 -15.49
N TRP A 252 -21.77 -5.23 -16.33
CA TRP A 252 -21.93 -5.25 -17.79
C TRP A 252 -22.82 -6.42 -18.22
N ALA A 253 -22.60 -7.60 -17.64
CA ALA A 253 -23.41 -8.79 -17.88
C ALA A 253 -24.86 -8.60 -17.40
N LYS A 254 -25.04 -8.11 -16.16
CA LYS A 254 -26.36 -7.88 -15.54
C LYS A 254 -27.20 -6.86 -16.31
N ASN A 255 -26.59 -5.73 -16.69
CA ASN A 255 -27.28 -4.64 -17.38
C ASN A 255 -27.32 -4.80 -18.90
N ARG A 256 -26.76 -5.90 -19.44
CA ARG A 256 -26.63 -6.17 -20.88
C ARG A 256 -25.98 -5.01 -21.65
N ASN A 257 -24.91 -4.46 -21.08
CA ASN A 257 -24.20 -3.31 -21.64
C ASN A 257 -22.75 -3.70 -21.97
N LYS A 258 -22.20 -3.18 -23.06
CA LYS A 258 -20.81 -3.43 -23.50
C LYS A 258 -20.45 -4.93 -23.58
N LEU A 259 -21.41 -5.77 -23.94
CA LEU A 259 -21.23 -7.23 -24.01
C LEU A 259 -20.16 -7.64 -25.03
N ASP A 260 -20.04 -6.87 -26.12
CA ASP A 260 -19.00 -6.99 -27.14
C ASP A 260 -17.58 -6.78 -26.59
N LYS A 261 -17.45 -6.04 -25.49
CA LYS A 261 -16.16 -5.71 -24.84
C LYS A 261 -15.79 -6.63 -23.69
N LEU A 262 -16.70 -7.52 -23.26
CA LEU A 262 -16.45 -8.44 -22.16
C LEU A 262 -15.26 -9.38 -22.42
N PRO A 263 -15.08 -9.98 -23.61
CA PRO A 263 -13.92 -10.83 -23.89
C PRO A 263 -12.59 -10.09 -23.72
N GLU A 264 -12.49 -8.87 -24.29
CA GLU A 264 -11.30 -8.03 -24.18
C GLU A 264 -11.01 -7.65 -22.72
N LYS A 265 -12.05 -7.24 -21.98
CA LYS A 265 -11.92 -6.89 -20.57
C LYS A 265 -11.45 -8.06 -19.72
N PHE A 266 -12.04 -9.24 -19.93
CA PHE A 266 -11.65 -10.44 -19.20
C PHE A 266 -10.22 -10.87 -19.53
N HIS A 267 -9.79 -10.74 -20.79
CA HIS A 267 -8.42 -11.02 -21.19
C HIS A 267 -7.40 -10.11 -20.47
N ALA A 268 -7.71 -8.82 -20.33
CA ALA A 268 -6.88 -7.89 -19.56
C ALA A 268 -6.81 -8.27 -18.07
N LEU A 269 -7.94 -8.69 -17.49
CA LEU A 269 -8.02 -9.15 -16.11
C LEU A 269 -7.22 -10.45 -15.88
N GLN A 270 -7.15 -11.33 -16.87
CA GLN A 270 -6.50 -12.63 -16.74
C GLN A 270 -5.01 -12.52 -16.37
N SER A 271 -4.28 -11.56 -16.96
CA SER A 271 -2.87 -11.33 -16.60
C SER A 271 -2.68 -10.89 -15.14
N ARG A 272 -3.66 -10.21 -14.55
CA ARG A 272 -3.64 -9.78 -13.14
C ARG A 272 -3.95 -10.97 -12.23
N LEU A 273 -4.93 -11.80 -12.59
CA LEU A 273 -5.24 -13.05 -11.88
C LEU A 273 -4.04 -14.01 -11.88
N ASP A 274 -3.33 -14.16 -13.00
CA ASP A 274 -2.11 -14.98 -13.06
C ASP A 274 -1.01 -14.46 -12.13
N THR A 275 -0.89 -13.13 -12.03
CA THR A 275 0.04 -12.49 -11.09
C THR A 275 -0.38 -12.76 -9.65
N LEU A 276 -1.66 -12.57 -9.32
CA LEU A 276 -2.22 -12.88 -8.01
C LEU A 276 -1.95 -14.33 -7.61
N TYR A 277 -2.26 -15.30 -8.47
CA TYR A 277 -2.03 -16.72 -8.15
C TYR A 277 -0.56 -17.04 -7.94
N ARG A 278 0.34 -16.48 -8.75
CA ARG A 278 1.79 -16.68 -8.56
C ARG A 278 2.26 -16.11 -7.21
N GLU A 279 1.78 -14.92 -6.87
CA GLU A 279 2.10 -14.28 -5.60
C GLU A 279 1.60 -15.09 -4.40
N LEU A 280 0.34 -15.53 -4.42
CA LEU A 280 -0.25 -16.31 -3.33
C LEU A 280 0.42 -17.68 -3.15
N ASN A 281 0.75 -18.38 -4.25
CA ASN A 281 1.49 -19.64 -4.18
C ASN A 281 2.89 -19.45 -3.61
N GLY A 282 3.63 -18.42 -4.06
CA GLY A 282 4.95 -18.11 -3.52
C GLY A 282 4.90 -17.77 -2.02
N TYR A 283 3.83 -17.10 -1.56
CA TYR A 283 3.63 -16.88 -0.13
C TYR A 283 3.32 -18.16 0.62
N LEU A 284 2.42 -19.00 0.10
CA LEU A 284 2.04 -20.27 0.70
C LEU A 284 3.25 -21.19 0.90
N GLU A 285 4.17 -21.23 -0.07
CA GLU A 285 5.45 -21.94 0.03
C GLU A 285 6.36 -21.33 1.11
N SER A 286 6.37 -20.00 1.26
CA SER A 286 7.21 -19.30 2.24
C SER A 286 6.79 -19.48 3.70
N ILE A 287 5.49 -19.77 3.92
CA ILE A 287 4.95 -20.10 5.25
C ILE A 287 4.91 -21.62 5.50
N GLY A 288 5.43 -22.42 4.55
CA GLY A 288 5.50 -23.87 4.53
C GLY A 288 6.39 -24.46 5.62
#